data_AF-A0A091PTJ0-F1
#
_entry.id   AF-A0A091PTJ0-F1
#
_cell.length_a   1.000
_cell.length_b   1.000
_cell.length_c   1.000
_cell.angle_alpha   90.00
_cell.angle_beta   90.00
_cell.angle_gamma   90.00
#
_symmetry.space_group_name_H-M   'P 1'
#
loop_
_entity.id
_entity.type
_entity.pdbx_description
1 polymer ?
#
loop_
_entity_poly.entity_id
_entity_poly.type
_entity_poly.pdbx_seq_one_letter_code
_entity_poly.pdbx_strand_id
1 'polypeptide(L)'
;MNDVLENELQCTICSEHFIEAVTLNCAHSFCSYCINEWTKRKVECPICRQEIKSKTRSLVLDNCIDRMVEKLDVEMKKHRLTLIRERKEKQKVLVKPATDNDSGVISSIYSILLMSSCDSEDGEEDSYYNESYYIL
;
A
#
# COMPACT_ATOMS: atom_id res chain seq x y z
N MET A 1 13.69 9.41 22.61
CA MET A 1 14.48 9.34 21.36
C MET A 1 13.68 8.75 20.19
N ASN A 2 12.47 8.20 20.42
CA ASN A 2 11.61 7.64 19.36
C ASN A 2 10.76 8.71 18.61
N ASP A 3 10.38 9.80 19.28
CA ASP A 3 9.40 10.76 18.76
C ASP A 3 9.87 11.52 17.51
N VAL A 4 11.18 11.73 17.34
CA VAL A 4 11.73 12.41 16.17
C VAL A 4 11.55 11.53 14.92
N LEU A 5 11.80 10.21 15.04
CA LEU A 5 11.66 9.28 13.91
C LEU A 5 10.20 9.06 13.52
N GLU A 6 9.28 9.12 14.49
CA GLU A 6 7.84 9.03 14.22
C GLU A 6 7.33 10.20 13.36
N ASN A 7 7.85 11.41 13.58
CA ASN A 7 7.46 12.59 12.79
C ASN A 7 8.05 12.59 11.37
N GLU A 8 9.30 12.13 11.21
CA GLU A 8 9.97 12.10 9.89
C GLU A 8 9.35 11.07 8.91
N LEU A 9 8.59 10.10 9.43
CA LEU A 9 7.93 9.05 8.64
C LEU A 9 6.45 9.34 8.33
N GLN A 10 5.99 10.56 8.61
CA GLN A 10 4.61 10.99 8.36
C GLN A 10 4.45 11.72 7.03
N CYS A 11 3.35 11.41 6.36
CA CYS A 11 2.94 12.07 5.13
C CYS A 11 2.30 13.42 5.45
N THR A 12 2.90 14.51 4.99
CA THR A 12 2.40 15.88 5.24
C THR A 12 1.02 16.19 4.65
N ILE A 13 0.51 15.35 3.73
CA ILE A 13 -0.83 15.52 3.15
C ILE A 13 -1.93 14.96 4.06
N CYS A 14 -1.68 13.83 4.72
CA CYS A 14 -2.70 13.13 5.52
C CYS A 14 -2.36 12.99 7.00
N SER A 15 -1.18 13.44 7.42
CA SER A 15 -0.66 13.36 8.78
C SER A 15 -0.61 11.92 9.35
N GLU A 16 -0.41 10.94 8.47
CA GLU A 16 -0.30 9.52 8.82
C GLU A 16 1.07 9.00 8.39
N HIS A 17 1.58 7.97 9.08
CA HIS A 17 2.76 7.23 8.61
C HIS A 17 2.58 6.80 7.15
N PHE A 18 3.61 6.94 6.31
CA PHE A 18 3.49 6.64 4.89
C PHE A 18 2.85 5.27 4.63
N ILE A 19 1.89 5.24 3.72
CA ILE A 19 1.30 4.02 3.15
C ILE A 19 1.73 3.99 1.70
N GLU A 20 2.52 2.98 1.33
CA GLU A 20 3.12 2.85 0.01
C GLU A 20 3.92 4.10 -0.35
N ALA A 21 5.02 4.33 0.37
CA ALA A 21 5.83 5.53 0.24
C ALA A 21 6.32 5.72 -1.20
N VAL A 22 6.16 6.95 -1.71
CA VAL A 22 6.63 7.41 -3.00
C VAL A 22 7.51 8.63 -2.79
N THR A 23 8.73 8.56 -3.28
CA THR A 23 9.69 9.67 -3.30
C THR A 23 9.66 10.32 -4.69
N LEU A 24 9.59 11.65 -4.70
CA LEU A 24 9.61 12.45 -5.93
C LEU A 24 11.04 12.74 -6.39
N ASN A 25 11.21 13.25 -7.62
CA ASN A 25 12.50 13.76 -8.12
C ASN A 25 13.14 14.85 -7.24
N CYS A 26 12.34 15.55 -6.44
CA CYS A 26 12.79 16.55 -5.48
C CYS A 26 13.12 15.97 -4.08
N ALA A 27 13.23 14.65 -3.96
CA ALA A 27 13.50 13.87 -2.74
C ALA A 27 12.42 13.92 -1.63
N HIS A 28 11.33 14.68 -1.80
CA HIS A 28 10.21 14.65 -0.86
C HIS A 28 9.37 13.38 -1.03
N SER A 29 8.92 12.81 0.09
CA SER A 29 8.15 11.56 0.13
C SER A 29 6.71 11.77 0.59
N PHE A 30 5.80 10.98 0.03
CA PHE A 30 4.35 11.01 0.29
C PHE A 30 3.77 9.60 0.22
N CYS A 31 2.54 9.40 0.69
CA CYS A 31 1.81 8.18 0.37
C CYS A 31 1.49 8.16 -1.14
N SER A 32 1.59 6.98 -1.78
CA SER A 32 1.21 6.77 -3.19
C SER A 32 -0.18 7.33 -3.50
N TYR A 33 -1.18 6.98 -2.68
CA TYR A 33 -2.54 7.50 -2.81
C TYR A 33 -2.60 9.04 -2.77
N CYS A 34 -1.99 9.64 -1.74
CA CYS A 34 -2.07 11.08 -1.49
C CYS A 34 -1.45 11.89 -2.62
N ILE A 35 -0.25 11.51 -3.09
CA ILE A 35 0.40 12.24 -4.17
C ILE A 35 -0.30 12.06 -5.51
N ASN A 36 -0.94 10.90 -5.74
CA ASN A 36 -1.74 10.68 -6.94
C ASN A 36 -3.00 11.56 -6.95
N GLU A 37 -3.72 11.66 -5.83
CA GLU A 37 -4.86 12.59 -5.70
C GLU A 37 -4.43 14.05 -5.88
N TRP A 38 -3.30 14.46 -5.30
CA TRP A 38 -2.75 15.81 -5.47
C TRP A 38 -2.46 16.13 -6.94
N THR A 39 -1.81 15.21 -7.66
CA THR A 39 -1.45 15.41 -9.07
C THR A 39 -2.63 15.47 -10.02
N LYS A 40 -3.85 15.11 -9.60
CA LYS A 40 -5.07 15.38 -10.39
C LYS A 40 -5.37 16.88 -10.52
N ARG A 41 -4.84 17.70 -9.61
CA ARG A 41 -5.06 19.16 -9.58
C ARG A 41 -3.81 19.94 -9.97
N LYS A 42 -2.64 19.55 -9.46
CA LYS A 42 -1.36 20.25 -9.69
C LYS A 42 -0.19 19.27 -9.79
N VAL A 43 0.62 19.39 -10.83
CA VAL A 43 1.80 18.52 -11.07
C VAL A 43 3.06 19.12 -10.41
N GLU A 44 2.93 19.51 -9.14
CA GLU A 44 3.97 20.19 -8.35
C GLU A 44 4.11 19.51 -6.99
N CYS A 45 5.32 19.46 -6.44
CA CYS A 45 5.55 18.96 -5.09
C CYS A 45 4.77 19.79 -4.05
N PRO A 46 3.96 19.17 -3.16
CA PRO A 46 3.23 19.87 -2.10
C PRO A 46 4.12 20.70 -1.15
N ILE A 47 5.39 20.31 -1.00
CA ILE A 47 6.32 20.93 -0.04
C ILE A 47 7.13 22.04 -0.73
N CYS A 48 7.93 21.69 -1.74
CA CYS A 48 8.87 22.63 -2.37
C CYS A 48 8.38 23.25 -3.68
N ARG A 49 7.19 22.87 -4.17
CA ARG A 49 6.56 23.36 -5.41
C ARG A 49 7.34 23.08 -6.69
N GLN A 50 8.41 22.30 -6.64
CA GLN A 50 9.10 21.84 -7.85
C GLN A 50 8.19 20.94 -8.69
N GLU A 51 8.28 21.06 -10.01
CA GLU A 51 7.56 20.21 -10.96
C GLU A 51 7.88 18.72 -10.72
N ILE A 52 6.84 17.88 -10.75
CA ILE A 52 6.98 16.44 -10.55
C ILE A 52 7.32 15.78 -11.89
N LYS A 53 8.55 15.29 -11.99
CA LYS A 53 9.09 14.60 -13.18
C LYS A 53 9.13 13.09 -13.00
N SER A 54 9.26 12.61 -11.76
CA SER A 54 9.25 11.18 -11.46
C SER A 54 8.65 10.90 -10.07
N LYS A 55 8.14 9.67 -9.92
CA LYS A 55 7.58 9.10 -8.70
C LYS A 55 8.18 7.71 -8.54
N THR A 56 8.93 7.46 -7.47
CA THR A 56 9.59 6.17 -7.23
C THR A 56 9.12 5.58 -5.90
N ARG A 57 8.68 4.31 -5.92
CA ARG A 57 8.34 3.58 -4.69
C ARG A 57 9.58 3.37 -3.82
N SER A 58 9.46 3.62 -2.52
CA SER A 58 10.55 3.45 -1.56
C SER A 58 10.27 2.27 -0.63
N LEU A 59 10.76 1.09 -1.01
CA LEU A 59 10.65 -0.13 -0.20
C LEU A 59 11.37 0.00 1.15
N VAL A 60 12.44 0.80 1.21
CA VAL A 60 13.18 1.05 2.46
C VAL A 60 12.31 1.77 3.46
N LEU A 61 11.56 2.80 3.03
CA LEU A 61 10.63 3.52 3.90
C LEU A 61 9.46 2.63 4.31
N ASP A 62 8.87 1.89 3.36
CA ASP A 62 7.77 0.94 3.65
C ASP A 62 8.21 -0.09 4.72
N ASN A 63 9.34 -0.76 4.51
CA ASN A 63 9.87 -1.76 5.46
C ASN A 63 10.24 -1.16 6.82
N CYS A 64 10.73 0.08 6.86
CA CYS A 64 11.04 0.77 8.11
C CYS A 64 9.78 1.04 8.92
N ILE A 65 8.74 1.55 8.26
CA ILE A 65 7.46 1.86 8.87
C ILE A 65 6.78 0.59 9.36
N ASP A 66 6.81 -0.50 8.59
CA ASP A 66 6.19 -1.76 9.01
C ASP A 66 6.81 -2.28 10.31
N ARG A 67 8.15 -2.24 10.45
CA ARG A 67 8.85 -2.61 11.70
C ARG A 67 8.53 -1.68 12.87
N MET A 68 8.29 -0.40 12.60
CA MET A 68 7.92 0.59 13.62
C MET A 68 6.48 0.37 14.09
N VAL A 69 5.55 0.21 13.15
CA VAL A 69 4.13 -0.05 13.39
C VAL A 69 3.93 -1.32 14.20
N GLU A 70 4.78 -2.34 14.01
CA GLU A 70 4.68 -3.59 14.79
C GLU A 70 4.84 -3.38 16.30
N LYS A 71 5.45 -2.28 16.72
CA LYS A 71 5.65 -1.93 18.13
C LYS A 71 4.57 -0.99 18.69
N LEU A 72 3.65 -0.51 17.87
CA LEU A 72 2.55 0.35 18.29
C LEU A 72 1.41 -0.45 18.93
N ASP A 73 0.49 0.24 19.59
CA ASP A 73 -0.70 -0.37 20.18
C ASP A 73 -1.67 -0.93 19.12
N VAL A 74 -2.59 -1.76 19.57
CA VAL A 74 -3.56 -2.47 18.72
C VAL A 74 -4.49 -1.49 17.99
N GLU A 75 -4.86 -0.38 18.61
CA GLU A 75 -5.77 0.60 18.02
C GLU A 75 -5.09 1.36 16.88
N MET A 76 -3.83 1.77 17.05
CA MET A 76 -3.02 2.39 16.00
C MET A 76 -2.82 1.44 14.81
N LYS A 77 -2.53 0.15 15.06
CA LYS A 77 -2.43 -0.87 14.01
C LYS A 77 -3.74 -1.02 13.24
N LYS A 78 -4.86 -1.11 13.94
CA LYS A 78 -6.21 -1.24 13.36
C LYS A 78 -6.61 -0.02 12.53
N HIS A 79 -6.31 1.18 13.01
CA HIS A 79 -6.50 2.44 12.28
C HIS A 79 -5.73 2.41 10.96
N ARG A 80 -4.43 2.09 11.00
CA ARG A 80 -3.60 1.99 9.80
C ARG A 80 -4.15 0.98 8.79
N LEU A 81 -4.56 -0.21 9.23
CA LEU A 81 -5.14 -1.24 8.35
C LEU A 81 -6.44 -0.77 7.69
N THR A 82 -7.26 -0.01 8.41
CA THR A 82 -8.49 0.58 7.87
C THR A 82 -8.18 1.58 6.76
N LEU A 83 -7.23 2.50 6.99
CA LEU A 83 -6.80 3.44 5.96
C LEU A 83 -6.24 2.75 4.71
N ILE A 84 -5.46 1.67 4.89
CA ILE A 84 -4.92 0.89 3.76
C ILE A 84 -6.07 0.28 2.93
N ARG A 85 -7.07 -0.31 3.59
CA ARG A 85 -8.22 -0.93 2.93
C ARG A 85 -9.01 0.09 2.11
N GLU A 86 -9.38 1.21 2.74
CA GLU A 86 -10.15 2.27 2.08
C GLU A 86 -9.42 2.87 0.86
N ARG A 87 -8.10 3.08 0.97
CA ARG A 87 -7.29 3.60 -0.14
C ARG A 87 -7.23 2.62 -1.31
N LYS A 88 -7.07 1.31 -1.03
CA LYS A 88 -7.09 0.26 -2.06
C LYS A 88 -8.42 0.18 -2.79
N GLU A 89 -9.54 0.29 -2.07
CA GLU A 89 -10.88 0.30 -2.66
C GLU A 89 -11.08 1.52 -3.58
N LYS A 90 -10.71 2.71 -3.11
CA LYS A 90 -10.78 3.95 -3.91
C LYS A 90 -9.91 3.88 -5.17
N GLN A 91 -8.76 3.22 -5.10
CA GLN A 91 -7.88 3.04 -6.26
C GLN A 91 -8.40 2.00 -7.25
N LYS A 92 -9.03 0.91 -6.80
CA LYS A 92 -9.66 -0.10 -7.69
C LYS A 92 -10.77 0.50 -8.56
N VAL A 93 -11.53 1.45 -8.03
CA VAL A 93 -12.63 2.13 -8.78
C VAL A 93 -12.10 3.02 -9.93
N LEU A 94 -10.86 3.49 -9.84
CA LEU A 94 -10.24 4.35 -10.86
C LEU A 94 -9.56 3.55 -11.99
N VAL A 95 -9.25 2.27 -11.77
CA VAL A 95 -8.78 1.35 -12.81
C VAL A 95 -9.99 0.68 -13.46
N LYS A 96 -10.77 1.43 -14.25
CA LYS A 96 -11.71 0.80 -15.18
C LYS A 96 -10.90 0.04 -16.24
N PRO A 97 -11.35 -1.14 -16.70
CA PRO A 97 -10.66 -1.83 -17.78
C PRO A 97 -10.64 -0.90 -19.00
N ALA A 98 -9.45 -0.68 -19.56
CA ALA A 98 -9.29 0.03 -20.81
C ALA A 98 -10.01 -0.77 -21.90
N THR A 99 -11.16 -0.30 -22.34
CA THR A 99 -11.80 -0.76 -23.58
C THR A 99 -11.20 0.04 -24.72
N ASP A 100 -9.96 -0.27 -25.08
CA ASP A 100 -9.36 0.26 -26.31
C ASP A 100 -9.40 -0.85 -27.35
N ASN A 101 -10.44 -0.74 -28.17
CA ASN A 101 -10.58 -1.38 -29.45
C ASN A 101 -9.45 -0.83 -30.34
N ASP A 102 -8.26 -1.41 -30.26
CA ASP A 102 -7.23 -1.24 -31.28
C ASP A 102 -6.70 -2.61 -31.70
N SER A 103 -6.82 -2.83 -33.00
CA SER A 103 -6.69 -4.10 -33.67
C SER A 103 -5.23 -4.56 -33.73
N GLY A 104 -4.98 -5.74 -33.16
CA GLY A 104 -3.94 -6.66 -33.62
C GLY A 104 -2.62 -6.56 -32.89
N VAL A 105 -2.51 -7.23 -31.73
CA VAL A 105 -1.36 -8.12 -31.38
C VAL A 105 -1.54 -8.91 -30.08
N ILE A 106 -2.53 -8.63 -29.22
CA ILE A 106 -2.64 -9.30 -27.91
C ILE A 106 -3.68 -10.45 -27.92
N SER A 107 -3.54 -11.43 -28.83
CA SER A 107 -4.35 -12.65 -28.77
C SER A 107 -3.64 -13.86 -28.15
N SER A 108 -2.30 -13.83 -27.99
CA SER A 108 -1.56 -15.03 -27.59
C SER A 108 -1.25 -15.13 -26.09
N ILE A 109 -1.29 -14.03 -25.34
CA ILE A 109 -0.93 -14.04 -23.91
C ILE A 109 -2.16 -14.28 -23.02
N TYR A 110 -3.33 -13.79 -23.44
CA TYR A 110 -4.55 -13.84 -22.62
C TYR A 110 -5.13 -15.26 -22.45
N SER A 111 -4.82 -16.19 -23.37
CA SER A 111 -5.25 -17.58 -23.26
C SER A 111 -4.45 -18.40 -22.22
N ILE A 112 -3.27 -17.94 -21.81
CA ILE A 112 -2.38 -18.70 -20.91
C ILE A 112 -2.72 -18.46 -19.43
N LEU A 113 -3.18 -17.25 -19.06
CA LEU A 113 -3.43 -16.92 -17.65
C LEU A 113 -4.80 -17.37 -17.10
N LEU A 114 -5.69 -17.92 -17.93
CA LEU A 114 -7.01 -18.36 -17.49
C LEU A 114 -7.10 -19.86 -17.10
N MET A 115 -5.99 -20.59 -17.03
CA MET A 115 -5.98 -22.05 -16.83
C MET A 115 -5.27 -22.54 -15.55
N SER A 116 -5.33 -21.80 -14.44
CA SER A 116 -4.86 -22.32 -13.16
C SER A 116 -5.72 -21.91 -11.96
N SER A 117 -7.04 -22.02 -12.11
CA SER A 117 -7.95 -22.27 -10.99
C SER A 117 -8.11 -23.80 -10.84
N CYS A 118 -7.28 -24.40 -9.99
CA CYS A 118 -7.55 -25.73 -9.44
C CYS A 118 -8.18 -25.53 -8.05
N ASP A 119 -9.50 -25.45 -8.02
CA ASP A 119 -10.27 -25.70 -6.80
C ASP A 119 -10.33 -27.22 -6.59
N SER A 120 -10.06 -27.66 -5.36
CA SER A 120 -10.49 -28.96 -4.85
C SER A 120 -10.85 -28.75 -3.37
N GLU A 121 -12.14 -28.89 -3.09
CA GLU A 121 -12.72 -28.94 -1.74
C GLU A 121 -12.44 -30.30 -1.10
N ASP A 122 -12.18 -30.31 0.22
CA ASP A 122 -12.84 -31.14 1.25
C ASP A 122 -11.92 -31.47 2.44
N GLY A 123 -12.45 -31.31 3.66
CA GLY A 123 -11.93 -31.92 4.89
C GLY A 123 -12.10 -31.09 6.17
N GLU A 124 -13.13 -31.41 6.96
CA GLU A 124 -13.44 -30.85 8.28
C GLU A 124 -12.48 -31.30 9.42
N GLU A 125 -12.56 -30.51 10.51
CA GLU A 125 -12.35 -30.82 11.94
C GLU A 125 -10.95 -30.76 12.62
N ASP A 126 -10.95 -29.86 13.63
CA ASP A 126 -10.51 -30.06 15.02
C ASP A 126 -9.19 -29.47 15.57
N SER A 127 -9.45 -28.47 16.44
CA SER A 127 -8.95 -28.34 17.81
C SER A 127 -7.61 -27.61 18.05
N TYR A 128 -7.78 -26.38 18.52
CA TYR A 128 -7.16 -25.78 19.72
C TYR A 128 -5.73 -26.23 20.06
N TYR A 129 -4.77 -25.35 19.80
CA TYR A 129 -3.42 -25.48 20.32
C TYR A 129 -3.45 -25.57 21.84
N ASN A 130 -2.85 -26.67 22.30
CA ASN A 130 -2.66 -27.09 23.66
C ASN A 130 -1.66 -26.14 24.35
N GLU A 131 -2.14 -25.39 25.34
CA GLU A 131 -1.30 -24.59 26.23
C GLU A 131 -0.77 -25.49 27.34
N SER A 132 0.46 -25.97 27.15
CA SER A 132 1.23 -26.73 28.14
C SER A 132 1.62 -25.84 29.32
N TYR A 133 0.72 -25.77 30.31
CA TYR A 133 1.02 -25.28 31.64
C TYR A 133 1.79 -26.35 32.43
N TYR A 134 3.09 -26.11 32.63
CA TYR A 134 3.90 -26.73 33.69
C TYR A 134 4.96 -25.72 34.12
N ILE A 135 4.63 -24.85 35.08
CA ILE A 135 5.58 -24.30 36.06
C ILE A 135 4.84 -24.17 37.39
N LEU A 136 5.22 -25.07 38.31
CA LEU A 136 5.24 -25.04 39.79
C LEU A 136 4.22 -24.16 40.54
#